data_AF-A0A0J7AFU0-F1
#
_entry.id   AF-A0A0J7AFU0-F1
#
_cell.length_a   1.000
_cell.length_b   1.000
_cell.length_c   1.000
_cell.angle_alpha   90.00
_cell.angle_beta   90.00
_cell.angle_gamma   90.00
#
_symmetry.space_group_name_H-M   'P 1'
#
loop_
_entity.id
_entity.type
_entity.pdbx_description
1 polymer ?
#
loop_
_entity_poly.entity_id
_entity_poly.type
_entity_poly.pdbx_seq_one_letter_code
_entity_poly.pdbx_strand_id
1 'polypeptide(L)'
;MMRTMDKTAKLLALEAVTELELRFIEAVEHGRLRAELTYEQLGSYIGMSKSQISKRQDGLIKYTIREMYYIGQLFGVDPLVMAAGLGSWLNDVDPAQALHRLEDPASTRAPK
;
A
#
# COMPACT_ATOMS: atom_id res chain seq x y z
N MET A 1 -0.68 26.84 -29.76
CA MET A 1 -1.60 25.79 -29.25
C MET A 1 -0.90 24.58 -28.62
N MET A 2 0.40 24.33 -28.88
CA MET A 2 1.13 23.17 -28.31
C MET A 2 1.40 23.24 -26.79
N ARG A 3 1.62 24.45 -26.23
CA ARG A 3 1.91 24.66 -24.79
C ARG A 3 0.71 24.43 -23.86
N THR A 4 -0.52 24.56 -24.36
CA THR A 4 -1.74 24.34 -23.56
C THR A 4 -2.09 22.87 -23.44
N MET A 5 -1.94 22.09 -24.52
CA MET A 5 -2.18 20.64 -24.49
C MET A 5 -1.20 19.91 -23.57
N ASP A 6 0.07 20.31 -23.55
CA ASP A 6 1.08 19.72 -22.65
C ASP A 6 0.78 20.00 -21.16
N LYS A 7 0.21 21.16 -20.83
CA LYS A 7 -0.23 21.47 -19.46
C LYS A 7 -1.44 20.64 -19.03
N THR A 8 -2.42 20.45 -19.92
CA THR A 8 -3.59 19.63 -19.64
C THR A 8 -3.22 18.15 -19.46
N ALA A 9 -2.33 17.62 -20.31
CA ALA A 9 -1.87 16.23 -20.19
C ALA A 9 -1.14 15.99 -18.86
N LYS A 10 -0.29 16.93 -18.42
CA LYS A 10 0.41 16.85 -17.12
C LYS A 10 -0.56 16.89 -15.94
N LEU A 11 -1.60 17.71 -16.01
CA LEU A 11 -2.61 17.81 -14.97
C LEU A 11 -3.42 16.50 -14.85
N LEU A 12 -3.90 15.96 -15.98
CA LEU A 12 -4.59 14.68 -16.01
C LEU A 12 -3.72 13.53 -15.51
N ALA A 13 -2.43 13.52 -15.85
CA ALA A 13 -1.50 12.52 -15.34
C ALA A 13 -1.31 12.64 -13.81
N LEU A 14 -1.23 13.85 -13.28
CA LEU A 14 -1.11 14.09 -11.84
C LEU A 14 -2.38 13.64 -11.08
N GLU A 15 -3.56 13.94 -11.63
CA GLU A 15 -4.84 13.50 -11.06
C GLU A 15 -4.93 11.96 -11.04
N ALA A 16 -4.60 11.30 -12.15
CA ALA A 16 -4.61 9.84 -12.24
C ALA A 16 -3.64 9.18 -11.25
N VAL A 17 -2.43 9.73 -11.08
CA VAL A 17 -1.46 9.24 -10.08
C VAL A 17 -2.00 9.42 -8.67
N THR A 18 -2.62 10.57 -8.38
CA THR A 18 -3.20 10.85 -7.06
C THR A 18 -4.35 9.91 -6.74
N GLU A 19 -5.22 9.62 -7.72
CA GLU A 19 -6.32 8.68 -7.56
C GLU A 19 -5.82 7.26 -7.26
N LEU A 20 -4.80 6.81 -7.99
CA LEU A 20 -4.17 5.50 -7.77
C LEU A 20 -3.53 5.41 -6.38
N GLU A 21 -2.90 6.48 -5.91
CA GLU A 21 -2.34 6.57 -4.56
C GLU A 21 -3.43 6.47 -3.49
N LEU A 22 -4.56 7.17 -3.65
CA LEU A 22 -5.69 7.09 -2.71
C LEU A 22 -6.31 5.69 -2.67
N ARG A 23 -6.50 5.06 -3.84
CA ARG A 23 -6.99 3.67 -3.92
C ARG A 23 -6.04 2.70 -3.23
N PHE A 24 -4.74 2.90 -3.41
CA PHE A 24 -3.75 2.07 -2.72
C PHE A 24 -3.82 2.27 -1.20
N ILE A 25 -3.90 3.51 -0.72
CA ILE A 25 -4.07 3.80 0.72
C ILE A 25 -5.29 3.07 1.29
N GLU A 26 -6.44 3.19 0.63
CA GLU A 26 -7.67 2.51 1.01
C GLU A 26 -7.49 0.98 1.01
N ALA A 27 -6.87 0.41 -0.04
CA ALA A 27 -6.56 -1.00 -0.12
C ALA A 27 -5.66 -1.49 1.03
N VAL A 28 -4.68 -0.70 1.45
CA VAL A 28 -3.83 -1.04 2.60
C VAL A 28 -4.66 -1.10 3.89
N GLU A 29 -5.56 -0.15 4.12
CA GLU A 29 -6.39 -0.15 5.33
C GLU A 29 -7.34 -1.35 5.37
N HIS A 30 -8.03 -1.62 4.27
CA HIS A 30 -8.93 -2.76 4.20
C HIS A 30 -8.18 -4.10 4.26
N GLY A 31 -7.04 -4.22 3.60
CA GLY A 31 -6.18 -5.40 3.69
C GLY A 31 -5.70 -5.63 5.13
N ARG A 32 -5.29 -4.57 5.83
CA ARG A 32 -4.88 -4.63 7.24
C ARG A 32 -6.01 -5.11 8.14
N LEU A 33 -7.21 -4.54 7.98
CA LEU A 33 -8.39 -4.94 8.76
C LEU A 33 -8.78 -6.39 8.49
N ARG A 34 -8.72 -6.83 7.23
CA ARG A 34 -8.99 -8.23 6.85
C ARG A 34 -7.95 -9.19 7.40
N ALA A 35 -6.69 -8.81 7.43
CA ALA A 35 -5.61 -9.58 8.03
C ALA A 35 -5.55 -9.45 9.57
N GLU A 36 -6.46 -8.71 10.19
CA GLU A 36 -6.52 -8.46 11.64
C GLU A 36 -5.23 -7.86 12.23
N LEU A 37 -4.51 -7.05 11.44
CA LEU A 37 -3.24 -6.48 11.84
C LEU A 37 -3.39 -5.10 12.47
N THR A 38 -2.54 -4.76 13.43
CA THR A 38 -2.40 -3.39 13.94
C THR A 38 -1.50 -2.54 13.03
N TYR A 39 -1.57 -1.21 13.15
CA TYR A 39 -0.61 -0.32 12.50
C TYR A 39 0.82 -0.54 12.98
N GLU A 40 1.00 -0.93 14.24
CA GLU A 40 2.29 -1.32 14.80
C GLU A 40 2.87 -2.55 14.08
N GLN A 41 2.08 -3.60 13.88
CA GLN A 41 2.52 -4.81 13.17
C GLN A 41 2.83 -4.52 11.69
N LEU A 42 1.94 -3.82 11.00
CA LEU A 42 2.16 -3.41 9.60
C LEU A 42 3.43 -2.56 9.48
N GLY A 43 3.58 -1.57 10.36
CA GLY A 43 4.76 -0.71 10.41
C GLY A 43 6.02 -1.52 10.65
N SER A 44 6.03 -2.37 11.67
CA SER A 44 7.20 -3.19 12.00
C SER A 44 7.64 -4.07 10.84
N TYR A 45 6.69 -4.64 10.09
CA TYR A 45 6.99 -5.48 8.93
C TYR A 45 7.71 -4.72 7.81
N ILE A 46 7.33 -3.47 7.55
CA ILE A 46 7.95 -2.63 6.51
C ILE A 46 9.02 -1.67 7.05
N GLY A 47 9.46 -1.83 8.30
CA GLY A 47 10.52 -1.03 8.91
C GLY A 47 10.10 0.40 9.27
N MET A 48 8.86 0.60 9.70
CA MET A 48 8.28 1.89 10.05
C MET A 48 7.62 1.91 11.43
N SER A 49 7.57 3.09 12.02
CA SER A 49 6.76 3.34 13.22
C SER A 49 5.27 3.43 12.88
N LYS A 50 4.41 3.14 13.87
CA LYS A 50 2.96 3.35 13.80
C LYS A 50 2.59 4.75 13.29
N SER A 51 3.29 5.79 13.77
CA SER A 51 3.03 7.18 13.36
C SER A 51 3.31 7.41 11.86
N GLN A 52 4.34 6.77 11.31
CA GLN A 52 4.65 6.86 9.88
C GLN A 52 3.62 6.12 9.02
N ILE A 53 3.02 5.04 9.54
CA ILE A 53 1.89 4.36 8.89
C ILE A 53 0.65 5.24 8.91
N SER A 54 0.29 5.80 10.07
CA SER A 54 -0.86 6.71 10.19
C SER A 54 -0.77 7.86 9.19
N LYS A 55 0.38 8.54 9.10
CA LYS A 55 0.57 9.65 8.14
C LYS A 55 0.39 9.24 6.68
N ARG A 56 0.68 7.98 6.32
CA ARG A 56 0.45 7.46 4.97
C ARG A 56 -1.02 7.14 4.75
N GLN A 57 -1.69 6.60 5.77
CA GLN A 57 -3.13 6.36 5.75
C GLN A 57 -3.95 7.66 5.69
N ASP A 58 -3.42 8.74 6.28
CA ASP A 58 -3.99 10.09 6.17
C ASP A 58 -3.66 10.78 4.83
N GLY A 59 -2.89 10.13 3.93
CA GLY A 59 -2.47 10.69 2.64
C GLY A 59 -1.42 11.80 2.73
N LEU A 60 -0.85 12.06 3.91
CA LEU A 60 0.15 13.12 4.12
C LEU A 60 1.54 12.74 3.59
N ILE A 61 1.84 11.44 3.51
CA ILE A 61 3.09 10.89 3.00
C ILE A 61 2.75 9.74 2.03
N LYS A 62 3.44 9.70 0.89
CA LYS A 62 3.23 8.65 -0.11
C LYS A 62 3.92 7.34 0.28
N TYR A 63 3.31 6.23 -0.13
CA TYR A 63 4.01 4.95 -0.14
C TYR A 63 5.06 4.93 -1.25
N THR A 64 6.27 4.44 -0.95
CA THR A 64 7.26 4.15 -1.99
C THR A 64 6.92 2.83 -2.68
N ILE A 65 7.36 2.64 -3.94
CA ILE A 65 7.16 1.37 -4.68
C ILE A 65 7.63 0.16 -3.86
N ARG A 66 8.74 0.31 -3.14
CA ARG A 66 9.27 -0.71 -2.24
C ARG A 66 8.28 -1.06 -1.14
N GLU A 67 7.72 -0.05 -0.48
CA GLU A 67 6.74 -0.25 0.59
C GLU A 67 5.48 -0.93 0.03
N MET A 68 5.01 -0.50 -1.14
CA MET A 68 3.87 -1.12 -1.81
C MET A 68 4.12 -2.60 -2.09
N TYR A 69 5.32 -2.95 -2.58
CA TYR A 69 5.73 -4.33 -2.80
C TYR A 69 5.65 -5.18 -1.53
N TYR A 70 6.26 -4.73 -0.42
CA TYR A 70 6.23 -5.51 0.81
C TYR A 70 4.81 -5.64 1.38
N ILE A 71 4.00 -4.58 1.30
CA ILE A 71 2.59 -4.66 1.72
C ILE A 71 1.83 -5.69 0.87
N GLY A 72 2.06 -5.72 -0.45
CA GLY A 72 1.51 -6.74 -1.32
C GLY A 72 1.92 -8.15 -0.91
N GLN A 73 3.21 -8.37 -0.61
CA GLN A 73 3.71 -9.65 -0.09
C GLN A 73 3.03 -10.05 1.23
N LEU A 74 2.84 -9.10 2.14
CA LEU A 74 2.18 -9.34 3.42
C LEU A 74 0.75 -9.87 3.23
N PHE A 75 0.00 -9.27 2.31
CA PHE A 75 -1.37 -9.68 2.00
C PHE A 75 -1.47 -10.83 1.00
N GLY A 76 -0.38 -11.18 0.31
CA GLY A 76 -0.37 -12.19 -0.75
C GLY A 76 -1.00 -11.69 -2.06
N VAL A 77 -0.92 -10.39 -2.33
CA VAL A 77 -1.62 -9.69 -3.41
C VAL A 77 -0.64 -8.81 -4.18
N ASP A 78 -0.77 -8.75 -5.49
CA ASP A 78 0.04 -7.86 -6.31
C ASP A 78 -0.27 -6.37 -5.98
N PRO A 79 0.73 -5.51 -5.75
CA PRO A 79 0.49 -4.11 -5.42
C PRO A 79 -0.27 -3.32 -6.49
N LEU A 80 -0.16 -3.69 -7.76
CA LEU A 80 -0.93 -3.08 -8.84
C LEU A 80 -2.41 -3.46 -8.77
N VAL A 81 -2.72 -4.68 -8.32
CA VAL A 81 -4.10 -5.11 -8.05
C VAL A 81 -4.66 -4.31 -6.87
N MET A 82 -3.88 -4.09 -5.82
CA MET A 82 -4.27 -3.22 -4.71
C MET A 82 -4.51 -1.78 -5.17
N ALA A 83 -3.60 -1.25 -5.99
CA ALA A 83 -3.69 0.13 -6.50
C ALA A 83 -4.85 0.34 -7.49
N ALA A 84 -5.32 -0.73 -8.14
CA ALA A 84 -6.55 -0.69 -8.92
C ALA A 84 -7.80 -0.45 -8.07
N GLY A 85 -7.73 -0.74 -6.76
CA GLY A 85 -8.76 -0.46 -5.76
C GLY A 85 -9.22 -1.70 -4.97
N LEU A 86 -10.30 -1.51 -4.20
CA LEU A 86 -10.96 -2.60 -3.48
C LEU A 86 -11.60 -3.57 -4.49
N GLY A 87 -11.38 -4.87 -4.29
CA GLY A 87 -11.87 -5.91 -5.20
C GLY A 87 -12.06 -7.25 -4.50
N SER A 88 -12.30 -8.30 -5.28
CA SER A 88 -12.50 -9.66 -4.76
C SER A 88 -11.32 -10.17 -3.95
N TRP A 89 -10.10 -9.69 -4.25
CA TRP A 89 -8.86 -10.05 -3.56
C TRP A 89 -8.93 -9.85 -2.04
N LEU A 90 -9.74 -8.91 -1.54
CA LEU A 90 -9.91 -8.69 -0.10
C LEU A 90 -10.49 -9.91 0.62
N ASN A 91 -11.23 -10.75 -0.08
CA ASN A 91 -11.77 -11.99 0.49
C ASN A 91 -10.74 -13.12 0.53
N ASP A 92 -9.65 -12.98 -0.24
CA ASP A 92 -8.56 -13.95 -0.32
C ASP A 92 -7.44 -13.65 0.69
N VAL A 93 -7.54 -12.52 1.41
CA VAL A 93 -6.63 -12.17 2.51
C VAL A 93 -6.92 -13.07 3.70
N ASP A 94 -6.02 -14.03 3.94
CA ASP A 94 -6.05 -14.96 5.06
C ASP A 94 -5.27 -14.39 6.27
N PRO A 95 -5.93 -14.11 7.41
CA PRO A 95 -5.27 -13.59 8.62
C PRO A 95 -4.15 -14.49 9.12
N ALA A 96 -4.33 -15.81 9.08
CA ALA A 96 -3.35 -16.76 9.61
C ALA A 96 -2.06 -16.74 8.78
N GLN A 97 -2.19 -16.66 7.45
CA GLN A 97 -1.04 -16.52 6.56
C GLN A 97 -0.36 -15.15 6.69
N ALA A 98 -1.13 -14.07 6.84
CA ALA A 98 -0.56 -12.74 7.05
C ALA A 98 0.27 -12.69 8.35
N LEU A 99 -0.25 -13.28 9.43
CA LEU A 99 0.48 -13.38 10.71
C LEU A 99 1.75 -14.24 10.57
N HIS A 100 1.67 -15.39 9.90
CA HIS A 100 2.85 -16.23 9.63
C HIS A 100 3.93 -15.46 8.86
N ARG A 101 3.56 -14.63 7.88
CA ARG A 101 4.52 -13.79 7.13
C ARG A 101 5.15 -12.70 7.98
N LEU A 102 4.45 -12.18 9.01
CA LEU A 102 5.04 -11.24 9.98
C LEU A 102 6.15 -11.89 10.80
N GLU A 103 5.98 -13.17 11.12
CA GLU A 103 6.92 -13.94 11.94
C GLU A 103 8.12 -14.46 11.13
N ASP A 104 8.04 -14.44 9.78
CA ASP A 104 9.11 -14.91 8.91
C ASP A 104 10.29 -13.91 8.87
N PRO A 105 11.46 -14.28 9.45
CA PRO A 105 12.64 -13.42 9.47
C PRO A 105 13.28 -13.23 8.08
N ALA A 106 12.91 -14.02 7.08
CA ALA A 106 13.35 -13.81 5.69
C ALA A 106 12.59 -12.65 5.02
N SER A 107 11.32 -12.44 5.39
CA SER A 107 10.47 -11.39 4.81
C SER A 107 10.75 -9.99 5.37
N THR A 108 11.28 -9.92 6.60
CA THR A 108 11.69 -8.69 7.28
C THR A 108 13.07 -8.15 6.88
N ARG A 109 13.80 -8.85 5.99
CA ARG A 109 15.08 -8.36 5.42
C ARG A 109 14.83 -7.36 4.30
N ALA A 110 14.18 -6.25 4.62
CA ALA A 110 14.40 -5.03 3.90
C ALA A 110 15.88 -4.62 4.12
N PRO A 111 16.80 -4.67 3.11
CA PRO A 111 18.13 -4.11 3.29
C PRO A 111 18.00 -2.63 3.69
N LYS A 112 18.65 -2.25 4.79
CA LYS A 112 18.70 -0.87 5.26
C LYS A 112 19.17 0.08 4.16
#